data_AF-A0AAD4M8B9-F1
#
_entry.id   AF-A0AAD4M8B9-F1
#
_cell.length_a   1.000
_cell.length_b   1.000
_cell.length_c   1.000
_cell.angle_alpha   90.00
_cell.angle_beta   90.00
_cell.angle_gamma   90.00
#
_symmetry.space_group_name_H-M   'P 1'
#
loop_
_entity.id
_entity.type
_entity.pdbx_description
1 polymer ?
#
loop_
_entity_poly.entity_id
_entity_poly.type
_entity_poly.pdbx_seq_one_letter_code
_entity_poly.pdbx_strand_id
1 'polypeptide(L)'
;MRWFPPLTRRFDRPSQHLPAAEESPPPYSPLLQGSSLNPTPPSNHPPDLAPTNYLHVKEQNHSITQKVLLDMSISRPLLSALPVRAEDSAVSNLTLDSHNGSVSGEVWVLHPHTVHAGVHTNKAIGERVRLQFRSHNGAVRAIVHVHPLTVEPRPFLSIEARAQNGSVAITIPRSFRGQLTLHTDNGRVVLSPTLATCVSPLSNLNGTHTYFIGERPSDGWSKNGSVRLCMIMRK
;
A
#
# COMPACT_ATOMS: atom_id res chain seq x y z
N MET A 1 -48.43 13.79 -9.31
CA MET A 1 -47.54 14.26 -10.40
C MET A 1 -47.73 15.76 -10.55
N ARG A 2 -46.74 16.58 -10.13
CA ARG A 2 -46.77 18.03 -10.31
C ARG A 2 -45.55 18.43 -11.12
N TRP A 3 -45.81 19.00 -12.29
CA TRP A 3 -44.85 19.57 -13.22
C TRP A 3 -44.43 20.96 -12.75
N PHE A 4 -43.14 21.25 -12.78
CA PHE A 4 -42.60 22.62 -12.65
C PHE A 4 -41.83 22.96 -13.94
N PRO A 5 -42.04 24.14 -14.55
CA PRO A 5 -41.30 24.57 -15.73
C PRO A 5 -39.92 25.15 -15.37
N PRO A 6 -38.95 25.14 -16.30
CA PRO A 6 -37.60 25.65 -16.08
C PRO A 6 -37.50 27.17 -16.26
N LEU A 7 -36.86 27.86 -15.31
CA LEU A 7 -36.44 29.26 -15.46
C LEU A 7 -35.06 29.32 -16.13
N THR A 8 -35.04 29.67 -17.42
CA THR A 8 -33.85 30.11 -18.14
C THR A 8 -33.54 31.57 -17.79
N ARG A 9 -32.43 31.82 -17.08
CA ARG A 9 -31.82 33.17 -17.05
C ARG A 9 -30.55 33.16 -17.90
N ARG A 10 -30.67 33.76 -19.10
CA ARG A 10 -29.54 34.27 -19.88
C ARG A 10 -28.93 35.45 -19.12
N PHE A 11 -27.62 35.39 -18.87
CA PHE A 11 -26.85 36.58 -18.52
C PHE A 11 -25.95 36.89 -19.72
N ASP A 12 -26.44 37.79 -20.57
CA ASP A 12 -25.58 38.55 -21.48
C ASP A 12 -24.84 39.59 -20.64
N ARG A 13 -23.51 39.53 -20.62
CA ARG A 13 -22.68 40.60 -20.04
C ARG A 13 -21.88 41.25 -21.17
N PRO A 14 -22.02 42.56 -21.38
CA PRO A 14 -21.37 43.27 -22.47
C PRO A 14 -19.86 43.42 -22.22
N SER A 15 -19.11 43.21 -23.31
CA SER A 15 -17.71 43.58 -23.47
C SER A 15 -17.50 45.05 -23.18
N GLN A 16 -16.65 45.36 -22.20
CA GLN A 16 -16.01 46.67 -22.09
C GLN A 16 -14.54 46.52 -22.47
N HIS A 17 -14.23 47.08 -23.63
CA HIS A 17 -12.90 47.26 -24.19
C HIS A 17 -12.32 48.54 -23.54
N LEU A 18 -11.24 48.42 -22.78
CA LEU A 18 -10.45 49.57 -22.29
C LEU A 18 -9.09 49.60 -23.01
N PRO A 19 -8.58 50.79 -23.36
CA PRO A 19 -7.35 50.94 -24.12
C PRO A 19 -6.10 50.67 -23.27
N ALA A 20 -5.09 50.15 -23.95
CA ALA A 20 -3.78 49.77 -23.44
C ALA A 20 -3.04 50.95 -22.81
N ALA A 21 -2.69 50.82 -21.53
CA ALA A 21 -1.53 51.46 -20.96
C ALA A 21 -0.40 50.42 -20.97
N GLU A 22 0.64 50.67 -21.78
CA GLU A 22 1.93 49.97 -21.70
C GLU A 22 2.59 50.38 -20.37
N GLU A 23 2.22 49.69 -19.30
CA GLU A 23 2.98 49.69 -18.06
C GLU A 23 4.02 48.58 -18.18
N SER A 24 5.22 48.94 -18.66
CA SER A 24 6.37 48.05 -18.72
C SER A 24 6.62 47.47 -17.32
N PRO A 25 6.59 46.14 -17.14
CA PRO A 25 6.71 45.54 -15.83
C PRO A 25 8.05 45.92 -15.18
N PRO A 26 8.08 46.07 -13.85
CA PRO A 26 9.33 46.36 -13.14
C PRO A 26 10.37 45.29 -13.48
N PRO A 27 11.67 45.66 -13.59
CA PRO A 27 12.74 44.70 -13.82
C PRO A 27 12.73 43.68 -12.69
N TYR A 28 12.34 42.44 -13.01
CA TYR A 28 12.37 41.33 -12.08
C TYR A 28 13.83 41.07 -11.70
N SER A 29 14.19 41.37 -10.45
CA SER A 29 15.41 40.83 -9.85
C SER A 29 15.43 39.32 -10.05
N PRO A 30 16.53 38.73 -10.54
CA PRO A 30 16.62 37.28 -10.69
C PRO A 30 16.42 36.66 -9.30
N LEU A 31 15.29 35.97 -9.13
CA LEU A 31 15.06 35.10 -7.99
C LEU A 31 16.26 34.15 -7.95
N LEU A 32 17.00 34.21 -6.84
CA LEU A 32 17.97 33.20 -6.46
C LEU A 32 17.31 31.85 -6.75
N GLN A 33 17.83 31.14 -7.75
CA GLN A 33 17.47 29.76 -8.05
C GLN A 33 17.79 28.98 -6.78
N GLY A 34 16.81 28.90 -5.89
CA GLY A 34 16.85 28.03 -4.73
C GLY A 34 17.16 26.67 -5.28
N SER A 35 18.34 26.15 -4.92
CA SER A 35 18.83 24.84 -5.30
C SER A 35 17.65 23.87 -5.32
N SER A 36 17.21 23.54 -6.52
CA SER A 36 16.23 22.50 -6.73
C SER A 36 16.94 21.24 -6.26
N LEU A 37 16.66 20.87 -5.01
CA LEU A 37 17.00 19.58 -4.45
C LEU A 37 16.17 18.58 -5.26
N ASN A 38 16.67 18.24 -6.45
CA ASN A 38 16.16 17.14 -7.23
C ASN A 38 16.17 15.94 -6.27
N PRO A 39 15.00 15.41 -5.87
CA PRO A 39 14.95 14.31 -4.95
C PRO A 39 15.69 13.16 -5.61
N THR A 40 16.85 12.82 -5.08
CA THR A 40 17.65 11.69 -5.54
C THR A 40 16.72 10.50 -5.62
N PRO A 41 16.62 9.81 -6.77
CA PRO A 41 15.71 8.69 -6.92
C PRO A 41 16.00 7.70 -5.78
N PRO A 42 14.96 7.16 -5.12
CA PRO A 42 15.16 6.24 -4.01
C PRO A 42 16.04 5.10 -4.51
N SER A 43 17.17 4.91 -3.83
CA SER A 43 18.09 3.82 -4.12
C SER A 43 17.31 2.51 -4.01
N ASN A 44 17.21 1.76 -5.11
CA ASN A 44 16.59 0.44 -5.12
C ASN A 44 17.47 -0.61 -4.45
N HIS A 45 18.64 -0.23 -3.93
CA HIS A 45 19.52 -1.15 -3.22
C HIS A 45 18.95 -1.43 -1.83
N PRO A 46 18.87 -2.72 -1.45
CA PRO A 46 18.47 -3.10 -0.11
C PRO A 46 19.45 -2.47 0.90
N PRO A 47 18.97 -1.72 1.91
CA PRO A 47 19.84 -1.26 2.98
C PRO A 47 20.45 -2.46 3.72
N ASP A 48 21.63 -2.25 4.31
CA ASP A 48 22.31 -3.22 5.16
C ASP A 48 21.51 -3.41 6.46
N LEU A 49 20.49 -4.28 6.40
CA LEU A 49 19.57 -4.59 7.48
C LEU A 49 19.77 -6.04 7.91
N ALA A 50 19.73 -6.28 9.22
CA ALA A 50 19.70 -7.62 9.75
C ALA A 50 18.45 -8.37 9.23
N PRO A 51 18.61 -9.53 8.57
CA PRO A 51 17.48 -10.28 8.06
C PRO A 51 16.70 -10.95 9.21
N THR A 52 15.38 -11.00 9.09
CA THR A 52 14.48 -11.71 10.00
C THR A 52 13.33 -12.34 9.22
N ASN A 53 12.67 -13.36 9.75
CA ASN A 53 11.43 -13.87 9.15
C ASN A 53 10.16 -13.54 9.96
N TYR A 54 10.35 -12.91 11.11
CA TYR A 54 9.31 -12.60 12.08
C TYR A 54 9.64 -11.32 12.83
N LEU A 55 8.73 -10.35 12.79
CA LEU A 55 8.81 -9.14 13.59
C LEU A 55 7.40 -8.72 14.02
N HIS A 56 7.21 -8.49 15.32
CA HIS A 56 5.98 -7.96 15.86
C HIS A 56 6.30 -6.77 16.75
N VAL A 57 5.88 -5.57 16.34
CA VAL A 57 6.04 -4.34 17.10
C VAL A 57 4.64 -3.79 17.40
N LYS A 58 4.38 -3.52 18.68
CA LYS A 58 3.12 -2.94 19.13
C LYS A 58 3.39 -1.76 20.05
N GLU A 59 2.83 -0.62 19.71
CA GLU A 59 2.97 0.62 20.47
C GLU A 59 1.60 1.19 20.85
N GLN A 60 1.45 1.64 22.09
CA GLN A 60 0.17 2.23 22.53
C GLN A 60 0.07 3.71 22.15
N ASN A 61 1.11 4.50 22.41
CA ASN A 61 1.05 5.96 22.28
C ASN A 61 2.17 6.55 21.41
N HIS A 62 2.81 5.70 20.60
CA HIS A 62 3.97 6.10 19.80
C HIS A 62 3.77 5.72 18.35
N SER A 63 4.33 6.54 17.47
CA SER A 63 4.41 6.20 16.06
C SER A 63 5.51 5.15 15.85
N ILE A 64 5.26 4.20 14.94
CA ILE A 64 6.21 3.15 14.58
C ILE A 64 6.81 3.52 13.22
N THR A 65 8.14 3.61 13.15
CA THR A 65 8.88 3.70 11.88
C THR A 65 9.86 2.56 11.80
N GLN A 66 9.73 1.69 10.81
CA GLN A 66 10.55 0.50 10.67
C GLN A 66 11.02 0.27 9.24
N LYS A 67 12.26 -0.20 9.12
CA LYS A 67 12.87 -0.70 7.87
C LYS A 67 13.29 -2.14 8.12
N VAL A 68 12.77 -3.08 7.33
CA VAL A 68 12.89 -4.52 7.64
C VAL A 68 13.26 -5.31 6.39
N LEU A 69 14.30 -6.14 6.49
CA LEU A 69 14.59 -7.19 5.53
C LEU A 69 13.96 -8.51 6.01
N LEU A 70 12.93 -8.96 5.32
CA LEU A 70 12.28 -10.24 5.57
C LEU A 70 12.94 -11.35 4.76
N ASP A 71 13.65 -12.26 5.40
CA ASP A 71 14.26 -13.43 4.77
C ASP A 71 13.48 -14.70 5.13
N MET A 72 12.85 -15.30 4.12
CA MET A 72 12.01 -16.47 4.27
C MET A 72 12.79 -17.78 4.40
N SER A 73 14.11 -17.79 4.22
CA SER A 73 14.93 -18.97 4.54
C SER A 73 15.21 -19.14 6.02
N ILE A 74 15.10 -18.06 6.79
CA ILE A 74 15.31 -18.12 8.23
C ILE A 74 14.12 -18.89 8.83
N SER A 75 14.41 -19.88 9.66
CA SER A 75 13.38 -20.63 10.38
C SER A 75 12.66 -19.74 11.39
N ARG A 76 11.34 -19.87 11.50
CA ARG A 76 10.57 -19.06 12.46
C ARG A 76 10.95 -19.47 13.88
N PRO A 77 11.11 -18.51 14.81
CA PRO A 77 11.22 -18.85 16.23
C PRO A 77 10.08 -19.79 16.63
N LEU A 78 10.40 -20.80 17.43
CA LEU A 78 9.40 -21.75 17.90
C LEU A 78 8.28 -21.00 18.63
N LEU A 79 7.01 -21.37 18.37
CA LEU A 79 5.84 -20.72 18.94
C LEU A 79 5.85 -20.69 20.48
N SER A 80 6.60 -21.59 21.13
CA SER A 80 6.81 -21.62 22.58
C SER A 80 7.53 -20.38 23.12
N ALA A 81 8.27 -19.66 22.27
CA ALA A 81 8.92 -18.39 22.62
C ALA A 81 8.03 -17.17 22.30
N LEU A 82 6.88 -17.37 21.66
CA LEU A 82 5.94 -16.30 21.35
C LEU A 82 4.85 -16.20 22.43
N PRO A 83 4.38 -14.98 22.74
CA PRO A 83 3.32 -14.80 23.72
C PRO A 83 2.08 -15.61 23.32
N VAL A 84 1.70 -16.54 24.19
CA VAL A 84 0.77 -17.69 24.07
C VAL A 84 -0.70 -17.34 23.73
N ARG A 85 -1.01 -16.17 23.18
CA ARG A 85 -2.40 -15.71 22.93
C ARG A 85 -2.81 -15.58 21.47
N ALA A 86 -2.11 -16.23 20.55
CA ALA A 86 -2.47 -16.25 19.13
C ALA A 86 -3.36 -17.47 18.80
N GLU A 87 -4.56 -17.53 19.37
CA GLU A 87 -5.57 -18.48 18.90
C GLU A 87 -6.13 -17.98 17.55
N ASP A 88 -6.12 -18.86 16.55
CA ASP A 88 -6.77 -18.77 15.23
C ASP A 88 -6.32 -17.79 14.13
N SER A 89 -5.40 -16.85 14.37
CA SER A 89 -4.84 -16.06 13.27
C SER A 89 -3.51 -16.63 12.79
N ALA A 90 -3.50 -17.22 11.59
CA ALA A 90 -2.29 -17.78 11.02
C ALA A 90 -1.16 -16.73 11.00
N VAL A 91 -0.11 -17.03 11.76
CA VAL A 91 0.88 -16.09 12.29
C VAL A 91 1.56 -15.29 11.18
N SER A 92 1.42 -13.96 11.24
CA SER A 92 2.02 -12.99 10.31
C SER A 92 3.55 -13.01 10.40
N ASN A 93 4.24 -12.69 9.30
CA ASN A 93 5.70 -12.51 9.28
C ASN A 93 6.09 -11.12 9.81
N LEU A 94 5.25 -10.12 9.56
CA LEU A 94 5.45 -8.77 10.06
C LEU A 94 4.13 -8.22 10.57
N THR A 95 4.15 -7.69 11.79
CA THR A 95 3.04 -6.93 12.36
C THR A 95 3.57 -5.64 12.99
N LEU A 96 3.12 -4.49 12.48
CA LEU A 96 3.33 -3.18 13.08
C LEU A 96 1.98 -2.62 13.50
N ASP A 97 1.73 -2.46 14.80
CA ASP A 97 0.43 -2.05 15.34
C ASP A 97 0.59 -0.87 16.31
N SER A 98 -0.02 0.27 16.00
CA SER A 98 -0.02 1.44 16.88
C SER A 98 -1.44 1.89 17.23
N HIS A 99 -1.71 2.18 18.50
CA HIS A 99 -3.02 2.69 18.90
C HIS A 99 -3.15 4.21 18.67
N ASN A 100 -2.28 5.02 19.26
CA ASN A 100 -2.28 6.49 19.14
C ASN A 100 -1.05 7.03 18.40
N GLY A 101 -0.66 6.39 17.31
CA GLY A 101 0.46 6.80 16.50
C GLY A 101 0.31 6.36 15.05
N SER A 102 1.13 6.94 14.18
CA SER A 102 1.21 6.52 12.78
C SER A 102 2.13 5.31 12.63
N VAL A 103 1.91 4.52 11.59
CA VAL A 103 2.78 3.39 11.23
C VAL A 103 3.40 3.65 9.87
N SER A 104 4.73 3.64 9.80
CA SER A 104 5.50 3.73 8.57
C SER A 104 6.43 2.53 8.45
N GLY A 105 6.17 1.65 7.48
CA GLY A 105 6.98 0.45 7.24
C GLY A 105 7.59 0.44 5.83
N GLU A 106 8.89 0.20 5.73
CA GLU A 106 9.59 -0.09 4.48
C GLU A 106 10.15 -1.53 4.56
N VAL A 107 9.69 -2.40 3.66
CA VAL A 107 9.92 -3.85 3.77
C VAL A 107 10.53 -4.38 2.49
N TRP A 108 11.63 -5.12 2.61
CA TRP A 108 12.21 -5.90 1.52
C TRP A 108 11.94 -7.37 1.77
N VAL A 109 11.31 -8.05 0.81
CA VAL A 109 11.02 -9.48 0.90
C VAL A 109 12.06 -10.26 0.10
N LEU A 110 12.87 -11.03 0.81
CA LEU A 110 13.84 -11.99 0.29
C LEU A 110 13.26 -13.40 0.41
N HIS A 111 13.15 -14.08 -0.72
CA HIS A 111 12.76 -15.49 -0.77
C HIS A 111 13.82 -16.24 -1.58
N PRO A 112 14.86 -16.77 -0.92
CA PRO A 112 15.90 -17.52 -1.61
C PRO A 112 15.30 -18.86 -2.05
N HIS A 113 15.63 -19.27 -3.27
CA HIS A 113 15.16 -20.54 -3.80
C HIS A 113 15.75 -21.68 -2.98
N THR A 114 14.94 -22.33 -2.15
CA THR A 114 15.34 -23.57 -1.50
C THR A 114 15.27 -24.68 -2.54
N VAL A 115 16.44 -25.00 -3.12
CA VAL A 115 16.65 -26.16 -4.01
C VAL A 115 16.58 -27.47 -3.21
N HIS A 116 15.66 -27.59 -2.24
CA HIS A 116 15.39 -28.87 -1.60
C HIS A 116 14.52 -29.71 -2.53
N ALA A 117 15.13 -30.09 -3.65
CA ALA A 117 14.82 -31.27 -4.41
C ALA A 117 14.87 -32.47 -3.45
N GLY A 118 13.73 -33.11 -3.23
CA GLY A 118 13.74 -34.50 -2.76
C GLY A 118 13.00 -34.84 -1.49
N VAL A 119 11.93 -34.15 -1.09
CA VAL A 119 10.82 -34.83 -0.39
C VAL A 119 9.50 -34.15 -0.77
N HIS A 120 8.71 -34.83 -1.60
CA HIS A 120 7.35 -34.46 -1.95
C HIS A 120 6.44 -34.49 -0.71
N THR A 121 6.49 -33.46 0.13
CA THR A 121 5.32 -33.11 0.95
C THR A 121 4.63 -31.96 0.24
N ASN A 122 3.33 -32.11 -0.06
CA ASN A 122 2.46 -31.15 -0.76
C ASN A 122 2.32 -29.77 -0.06
N LYS A 123 3.23 -29.39 0.83
CA LYS A 123 3.19 -28.20 1.67
C LYS A 123 3.87 -26.97 1.03
N ALA A 124 4.65 -27.15 -0.04
CA ALA A 124 5.38 -26.07 -0.70
C ALA A 124 4.52 -25.13 -1.57
N ILE A 125 3.25 -25.46 -1.86
CA ILE A 125 2.41 -24.73 -2.83
C ILE A 125 1.72 -23.47 -2.24
N GLY A 126 2.07 -23.01 -1.03
CA GLY A 126 1.27 -21.96 -0.38
C GLY A 126 1.95 -21.07 0.64
N GLU A 127 3.28 -21.03 0.70
CA GLU A 127 3.94 -20.13 1.65
C GLU A 127 3.73 -18.67 1.22
N ARG A 128 2.94 -17.96 2.03
CA ARG A 128 2.56 -16.56 1.82
C ARG A 128 3.28 -15.70 2.84
N VAL A 129 3.97 -14.66 2.37
CA VAL A 129 4.55 -13.63 3.22
C VAL A 129 3.44 -12.72 3.71
N ARG A 130 3.18 -12.75 5.02
CA ARG A 130 2.06 -12.03 5.64
C ARG A 130 2.54 -10.76 6.32
N LEU A 131 2.08 -9.61 5.85
CA LEU A 131 2.44 -8.30 6.35
C LEU A 131 1.20 -7.60 6.90
N GLN A 132 1.26 -7.11 8.14
CA GLN A 132 0.18 -6.40 8.81
C GLN A 132 0.67 -5.03 9.30
N PHE A 133 -0.05 -3.99 8.91
CA PHE A 133 0.19 -2.61 9.32
C PHE A 133 -1.10 -2.03 9.89
N ARG A 134 -1.12 -1.62 11.15
CA ARG A 134 -2.35 -1.20 11.83
C ARG A 134 -2.13 0.08 12.59
N SER A 135 -3.03 1.04 12.42
CA SER A 135 -3.14 2.21 13.27
C SER A 135 -4.60 2.42 13.69
N HIS A 136 -4.84 2.71 14.98
CA HIS A 136 -6.18 3.09 15.43
C HIS A 136 -6.42 4.60 15.25
N ASN A 137 -5.48 5.46 15.64
CA ASN A 137 -5.57 6.91 15.52
C ASN A 137 -4.31 7.48 14.84
N GLY A 138 -4.14 7.20 13.55
CA GLY A 138 -2.96 7.61 12.80
C GLY A 138 -2.98 7.12 11.36
N ALA A 139 -2.00 7.60 10.59
CA ALA A 139 -1.82 7.17 9.21
C ALA A 139 -1.02 5.86 9.16
N VAL A 140 -1.31 5.04 8.15
CA VAL A 140 -0.51 3.86 7.79
C VAL A 140 0.13 4.10 6.44
N ARG A 141 1.46 4.09 6.41
CA ARG A 141 2.26 4.12 5.18
C ARG A 141 3.09 2.84 5.10
N ALA A 142 2.94 2.08 4.03
CA ALA A 142 3.73 0.87 3.79
C ALA A 142 4.35 0.90 2.40
N ILE A 143 5.62 0.53 2.30
CA ILE A 143 6.33 0.34 1.04
C ILE A 143 6.88 -1.08 1.06
N VAL A 144 6.51 -1.88 0.06
CA VAL A 144 6.93 -3.27 -0.05
C VAL A 144 7.73 -3.45 -1.32
N HIS A 145 8.95 -3.95 -1.15
CA HIS A 145 9.89 -4.29 -2.21
C HIS A 145 10.05 -5.81 -2.26
N VAL A 146 10.27 -6.34 -3.48
CA VAL A 146 10.83 -7.69 -3.64
C VAL A 146 12.33 -7.52 -3.80
N HIS A 147 13.10 -8.21 -2.97
CA HIS A 147 14.55 -8.14 -2.98
C HIS A 147 15.11 -8.63 -4.34
N PRO A 148 16.17 -8.02 -4.90
CA PRO A 148 16.72 -8.42 -6.19
C PRO A 148 17.31 -9.84 -6.21
N LEU A 149 17.77 -10.34 -5.06
CA LEU A 149 18.24 -11.73 -4.90
C LEU A 149 17.11 -12.77 -4.80
N THR A 150 15.84 -12.33 -4.80
CA THR A 150 14.70 -13.25 -4.85
C THR A 150 14.65 -13.91 -6.22
N VAL A 151 14.82 -15.23 -6.23
CA VAL A 151 14.76 -16.07 -7.43
C VAL A 151 13.29 -16.42 -7.72
N GLU A 152 12.93 -16.58 -8.99
CA GLU A 152 11.58 -17.03 -9.37
C GLU A 152 11.34 -18.49 -8.93
N PRO A 153 10.10 -18.87 -8.53
CA PRO A 153 8.90 -18.04 -8.53
C PRO A 153 8.87 -17.05 -7.35
N ARG A 154 8.42 -15.81 -7.62
CA ARG A 154 8.24 -14.80 -6.56
C ARG A 154 7.29 -15.28 -5.45
N PRO A 155 7.57 -14.89 -4.19
CA PRO A 155 6.73 -15.26 -3.06
C PRO A 155 5.33 -14.63 -3.18
N PHE A 156 4.31 -15.38 -2.76
CA PHE A 156 2.97 -14.83 -2.63
C PHE A 156 2.91 -13.85 -1.46
N LEU A 157 2.44 -12.64 -1.71
CA LEU A 157 2.30 -11.61 -0.68
C LEU A 157 0.86 -11.55 -0.17
N SER A 158 0.70 -11.47 1.14
CA SER A 158 -0.54 -11.20 1.84
C SER A 158 -0.37 -9.93 2.66
N ILE A 159 -0.74 -8.77 2.09
CA ILE A 159 -0.53 -7.47 2.72
C ILE A 159 -1.86 -6.97 3.27
N GLU A 160 -1.88 -6.61 4.55
CA GLU A 160 -3.03 -6.05 5.21
C GLU A 160 -2.64 -4.72 5.86
N ALA A 161 -3.28 -3.62 5.45
CA ALA A 161 -3.16 -2.36 6.16
C ALA A 161 -4.51 -1.86 6.63
N ARG A 162 -4.55 -1.42 7.88
CA ARG A 162 -5.75 -0.87 8.50
C ARG A 162 -5.49 0.44 9.22
N ALA A 163 -6.30 1.45 8.93
CA ALA A 163 -6.39 2.66 9.76
C ALA A 163 -7.85 2.82 10.19
N GLN A 164 -8.11 2.99 11.49
CA GLN A 164 -9.46 3.35 11.94
C GLN A 164 -9.67 4.85 11.70
N ASN A 165 -9.01 5.71 12.46
CA ASN A 165 -9.05 7.15 12.26
C ASN A 165 -7.74 7.61 11.62
N GLY A 166 -7.73 7.77 10.29
CA GLY A 166 -6.55 8.21 9.57
C GLY A 166 -6.61 7.93 8.08
N SER A 167 -5.45 7.67 7.48
CA SER A 167 -5.32 7.34 6.06
C SER A 167 -4.43 6.12 5.87
N VAL A 168 -4.60 5.42 4.74
CA VAL A 168 -3.76 4.28 4.36
C VAL A 168 -3.13 4.55 3.00
N ALA A 169 -1.81 4.44 2.91
CA ALA A 169 -1.05 4.52 1.67
C ALA A 169 -0.12 3.32 1.56
N ILE A 170 -0.28 2.49 0.52
CA ILE A 170 0.62 1.37 0.24
C ILE A 170 1.27 1.52 -1.14
N THR A 171 2.59 1.29 -1.18
CA THR A 171 3.31 0.98 -2.41
C THR A 171 3.56 -0.52 -2.48
N ILE A 172 3.02 -1.16 -3.52
CA ILE A 172 3.17 -2.60 -3.77
C ILE A 172 4.23 -2.86 -4.86
N PRO A 173 4.89 -4.02 -4.87
CA PRO A 173 5.80 -4.39 -5.95
C PRO A 173 5.08 -4.42 -7.31
N ARG A 174 5.72 -3.91 -8.37
CA ARG A 174 5.17 -3.95 -9.75
C ARG A 174 4.94 -5.38 -10.26
N SER A 175 5.69 -6.34 -9.73
CA SER A 175 5.54 -7.77 -10.02
C SER A 175 4.37 -8.41 -9.29
N PHE A 176 3.66 -7.70 -8.41
CA PHE A 176 2.51 -8.26 -7.71
C PHE A 176 1.42 -8.67 -8.71
N ARG A 177 0.88 -9.87 -8.51
CA ARG A 177 -0.23 -10.45 -9.26
C ARG A 177 -1.20 -11.06 -8.26
N GLY A 178 -2.45 -10.63 -8.29
CA GLY A 178 -3.42 -11.08 -7.30
C GLY A 178 -4.54 -10.09 -7.00
N GLN A 179 -5.32 -10.41 -5.98
CA GLN A 179 -6.49 -9.64 -5.60
C GLN A 179 -6.10 -8.42 -4.76
N LEU A 180 -6.71 -7.28 -5.06
CA LEU A 180 -6.63 -6.06 -4.27
C LEU A 180 -8.04 -5.72 -3.76
N THR A 181 -8.25 -5.78 -2.44
CA THR A 181 -9.51 -5.37 -1.79
C THR A 181 -9.25 -4.07 -1.04
N LEU A 182 -10.04 -3.04 -1.35
CA LEU A 182 -9.96 -1.71 -0.78
C LEU A 182 -11.29 -1.40 -0.12
N HIS A 183 -11.28 -1.05 1.15
CA HIS A 183 -12.50 -0.73 1.90
C HIS A 183 -12.38 0.62 2.58
N THR A 184 -13.43 1.42 2.51
CA THR A 184 -13.54 2.72 3.17
C THR A 184 -14.96 2.95 3.66
N ASP A 185 -15.14 3.24 4.96
CA ASP A 185 -16.45 3.63 5.51
C ASP A 185 -16.80 5.08 5.17
N ASN A 186 -15.83 5.96 5.35
CA ASN A 186 -15.89 7.36 4.95
C ASN A 186 -14.57 7.68 4.23
N GLY A 187 -14.59 8.57 3.23
CA GLY A 187 -13.40 8.94 2.47
C GLY A 187 -13.41 8.47 1.02
N ARG A 188 -12.24 8.42 0.39
CA ARG A 188 -12.08 8.03 -1.01
C ARG A 188 -10.91 7.09 -1.20
N VAL A 189 -11.07 6.18 -2.14
CA VAL A 189 -10.01 5.28 -2.61
C VAL A 189 -9.40 5.87 -3.88
N VAL A 190 -8.06 5.95 -3.92
CA VAL A 190 -7.32 6.46 -5.08
C VAL A 190 -6.26 5.44 -5.48
N LEU A 191 -6.27 5.02 -6.74
CA LEU A 191 -5.20 4.23 -7.34
C LEU A 191 -4.20 5.17 -8.01
N SER A 192 -2.91 4.82 -7.97
CA SER A 192 -1.92 5.54 -8.78
C SER A 192 -2.20 5.30 -10.27
N PRO A 193 -1.84 6.24 -11.17
CA PRO A 193 -2.09 6.09 -12.60
C PRO A 193 -1.51 4.78 -13.17
N THR A 194 -0.29 4.42 -12.76
CA THR A 194 0.38 3.17 -13.17
C THR A 194 -0.33 1.92 -12.65
N LEU A 195 -0.94 1.97 -11.46
CA LEU A 195 -1.70 0.83 -10.95
C LEU A 195 -3.05 0.72 -11.65
N ALA A 196 -3.72 1.85 -11.90
CA ALA A 196 -5.01 1.91 -12.57
C ALA A 196 -5.00 1.26 -13.96
N THR A 197 -3.88 1.35 -14.69
CA THR A 197 -3.73 0.69 -16.01
C THR A 197 -3.54 -0.83 -15.93
N CYS A 198 -3.20 -1.36 -14.76
CA CYS A 198 -2.85 -2.77 -14.55
C CYS A 198 -3.90 -3.55 -13.75
N VAL A 199 -5.02 -2.91 -13.42
CA VAL A 199 -6.09 -3.52 -12.62
C VAL A 199 -7.33 -3.81 -13.45
N SER A 200 -8.01 -4.91 -13.12
CA SER A 200 -9.35 -5.22 -13.59
C SER A 200 -10.33 -5.14 -12.43
N PRO A 201 -11.39 -4.30 -12.48
CA PRO A 201 -12.39 -4.23 -11.42
C PRO A 201 -13.21 -5.53 -11.38
N LEU A 202 -13.53 -5.99 -10.17
CA LEU A 202 -14.31 -7.21 -9.92
C LEU A 202 -15.63 -6.93 -9.23
N SER A 203 -15.60 -6.06 -8.22
CA SER A 203 -16.79 -5.67 -7.47
C SER A 203 -16.62 -4.29 -6.86
N ASN A 204 -17.74 -3.61 -6.68
CA ASN A 204 -17.83 -2.35 -5.96
C ASN A 204 -19.14 -2.36 -5.17
N LEU A 205 -19.08 -2.71 -3.89
CA LEU A 205 -20.25 -2.88 -3.03
C LEU A 205 -19.95 -2.31 -1.65
N ASN A 206 -20.84 -1.45 -1.13
CA ASN A 206 -20.80 -0.95 0.25
C ASN A 206 -19.42 -0.38 0.67
N GLY A 207 -18.86 0.54 -0.12
CA GLY A 207 -17.54 1.13 0.15
C GLY A 207 -16.36 0.16 -0.02
N THR A 208 -16.62 -1.08 -0.49
CA THR A 208 -15.60 -2.09 -0.78
C THR A 208 -15.41 -2.21 -2.28
N HIS A 209 -14.19 -1.89 -2.74
CA HIS A 209 -13.75 -2.06 -4.10
C HIS A 209 -12.81 -3.26 -4.19
N THR A 210 -13.12 -4.22 -5.04
CA THR A 210 -12.24 -5.36 -5.30
C THR A 210 -11.74 -5.30 -6.73
N TYR A 211 -10.43 -5.42 -6.88
CA TYR A 211 -9.72 -5.46 -8.15
C TYR A 211 -8.88 -6.72 -8.25
N PHE A 212 -8.52 -7.09 -9.47
CA PHE A 212 -7.47 -8.05 -9.76
C PHE A 212 -6.31 -7.34 -10.47
N ILE A 213 -5.08 -7.61 -10.05
CA ILE A 213 -3.87 -7.04 -10.63
C ILE A 213 -3.20 -8.11 -11.50
N GLY A 214 -3.01 -7.80 -12.78
CA GLY A 214 -2.41 -8.69 -13.79
C GLY A 214 -3.42 -9.53 -14.58
N GLU A 215 -2.92 -10.56 -15.25
CA GLU A 215 -3.73 -11.46 -16.09
C GLU A 215 -4.57 -12.39 -15.23
N ARG A 216 -5.87 -12.45 -15.52
CA ARG A 216 -6.81 -13.29 -14.79
C ARG A 216 -6.51 -14.76 -15.08
N PRO A 217 -6.24 -15.59 -14.06
CA PRO A 217 -6.02 -17.02 -14.28
C PRO A 217 -7.29 -17.69 -14.82
N SER A 218 -7.14 -18.55 -15.82
CA SER A 218 -8.22 -19.40 -16.35
C SER A 218 -8.70 -20.44 -15.32
N ASP A 219 -7.80 -20.87 -14.43
CA ASP A 219 -7.98 -22.09 -13.61
C ASP A 219 -8.50 -21.80 -12.19
N GLY A 220 -9.07 -20.61 -11.96
CA GLY A 220 -9.67 -20.22 -10.69
C GLY A 220 -8.78 -19.39 -9.75
N TRP A 221 -9.41 -18.84 -8.71
CA TRP A 221 -8.91 -17.70 -7.93
C TRP A 221 -8.01 -18.04 -6.73
N SER A 222 -7.95 -19.30 -6.32
CA SER A 222 -7.64 -19.64 -4.92
C SER A 222 -6.17 -19.50 -4.50
N LYS A 223 -5.23 -19.35 -5.45
CA LYS A 223 -3.79 -19.50 -5.15
C LYS A 223 -2.96 -18.21 -5.15
N ASN A 224 -3.47 -17.09 -5.66
CA ASN A 224 -2.65 -15.91 -5.89
C ASN A 224 -2.45 -15.02 -4.64
N GLY A 225 -1.49 -14.10 -4.71
CA GLY A 225 -1.27 -13.09 -3.67
C GLY A 225 -2.52 -12.25 -3.41
N SER A 226 -2.59 -11.62 -2.24
CA SER A 226 -3.70 -10.74 -1.87
C SER A 226 -3.22 -9.50 -1.13
N VAL A 227 -3.81 -8.36 -1.44
CA VAL A 227 -3.65 -7.12 -0.68
C VAL A 227 -5.02 -6.66 -0.21
N ARG A 228 -5.14 -6.38 1.09
CA ARG A 228 -6.35 -5.88 1.73
C ARG A 228 -6.04 -4.56 2.41
N LEU A 229 -6.63 -3.48 1.92
CA LEU A 229 -6.58 -2.16 2.55
C LEU A 229 -7.95 -1.88 3.15
N CYS A 230 -7.99 -1.56 4.43
CA CYS A 230 -9.24 -1.29 5.13
C CYS A 230 -9.13 0.01 5.92
N MET A 231 -10.02 0.96 5.65
CA MET A 231 -10.09 2.23 6.36
C MET A 231 -11.47 2.37 7.00
N ILE A 232 -11.49 2.48 8.34
CA ILE A 232 -12.73 2.48 9.14
C ILE A 232 -12.82 3.79 9.91
N MET A 233 -13.20 4.87 9.24
CA MET A 233 -13.39 6.16 9.92
C MET A 233 -14.72 6.16 10.69
N ARG A 234 -14.69 6.33 12.01
CA ARG A 234 -15.90 6.54 12.81
C ARG A 234 -16.31 8.01 12.77
N LYS A 235 -17.60 8.27 12.58
CA LYS A 235 -18.20 9.60 12.71
C LYS A 235 -18.32 10.01 14.17
#